data_AF-A0A2E0DUY0-F1
#
_entry.id   AF-A0A2E0DUY0-F1
#
_cell.length_a   1.000
_cell.length_b   1.000
_cell.length_c   1.000
_cell.angle_alpha   90.00
_cell.angle_beta   90.00
_cell.angle_gamma   90.00
#
_symmetry.space_group_name_H-M   'P 1'
#
loop_
_entity.id
_entity.type
_entity.pdbx_description
1 polymer ?
#
loop_
_entity_poly.entity_id
_entity_poly.type
_entity_poly.pdbx_seq_one_letter_code
_entity_poly.pdbx_strand_id
1 'polypeptide(L)'
;MFKKSNYPKIVMEEEEAVIGLPAIMKFTGLVPIMIGILIIIWPKNILAVGPYLSDYGLYLGLYVGVLAIIFGVTHWIVAIFVKENLHIFGRFFVIGHSLIALLEMYGWATDLIEFEPKYIFGTMFPFATAFVLLLYSLNPKKSDNVEEN
;
A
#
# COMPACT_ATOMS: atom_id res chain seq x y z
N MET A 1 -55.86 21.59 17.92
CA MET A 1 -54.40 21.52 18.16
C MET A 1 -53.97 20.08 17.90
N PHE A 2 -53.49 19.78 16.69
CA PHE A 2 -53.14 18.41 16.30
C PHE A 2 -51.75 18.05 16.84
N LYS A 3 -51.68 16.97 17.63
CA LYS A 3 -50.44 16.42 18.19
C LYS A 3 -49.64 15.79 17.04
N LYS A 4 -48.50 16.39 16.69
CA LYS A 4 -47.58 15.85 15.69
C LYS A 4 -47.02 14.52 16.24
N SER A 5 -47.33 13.41 15.56
CA SER A 5 -46.74 12.11 15.88
C SER A 5 -45.26 12.13 15.49
N ASN A 6 -44.37 12.05 16.49
CA ASN A 6 -42.95 11.79 16.29
C ASN A 6 -42.79 10.28 16.12
N TYR A 7 -42.90 9.80 14.88
CA TYR A 7 -42.30 8.51 14.55
C TYR A 7 -40.79 8.72 14.41
N PRO A 8 -39.95 7.86 15.01
CA PRO A 8 -38.53 7.87 14.71
C PRO A 8 -38.38 7.60 13.20
N LYS A 9 -37.75 8.54 12.49
CA LYS A 9 -37.20 8.24 11.18
C LYS A 9 -36.14 7.17 11.41
N ILE A 10 -36.43 5.94 11.03
CA ILE A 10 -35.40 4.93 10.84
C ILE A 10 -34.60 5.42 9.63
N VAL A 11 -33.53 6.16 9.90
CA VAL A 11 -32.52 6.43 8.90
C VAL A 11 -31.86 5.07 8.70
N MET A 12 -32.22 4.37 7.63
CA MET A 12 -31.39 3.29 7.13
C MET A 12 -30.15 3.97 6.57
N GLU A 13 -29.17 4.22 7.44
CA GLU A 13 -27.79 4.37 6.97
C GLU A 13 -27.49 3.05 6.28
N GLU A 14 -27.46 3.08 4.94
CA GLU A 14 -26.76 2.08 4.18
C GLU A 14 -25.33 2.09 4.75
N GLU A 15 -25.02 1.14 5.64
CA GLU A 15 -23.65 0.82 6.02
C GLU A 15 -22.96 0.36 4.73
N GLU A 16 -22.47 1.33 3.95
CA GLU A 16 -21.47 1.07 2.94
C GLU A 16 -20.39 0.26 3.66
N ALA A 17 -20.12 -0.95 3.18
CA ALA A 17 -19.04 -1.79 3.67
C ALA A 17 -17.71 -1.09 3.40
N VAL A 18 -17.37 -0.11 4.25
CA VAL A 18 -16.24 0.77 4.04
C VAL A 18 -15.02 0.05 4.55
N ILE A 19 -14.22 -0.47 3.62
CA ILE A 19 -12.93 -1.08 3.90
C ILE A 19 -12.10 -0.09 4.74
N GLY A 20 -11.83 -0.40 6.01
CA GLY A 20 -11.09 0.51 6.87
C GLY A 20 -9.60 0.63 6.50
N LEU A 21 -8.96 1.72 6.90
CA LEU A 21 -7.51 1.93 6.75
C LEU A 21 -6.64 0.74 7.21
N PRO A 22 -6.96 0.01 8.31
CA PRO A 22 -6.20 -1.19 8.68
C PRO A 22 -6.21 -2.28 7.61
N ALA A 23 -7.35 -2.49 6.95
CA ALA A 23 -7.48 -3.48 5.89
C ALA A 23 -6.70 -3.05 4.64
N ILE A 24 -6.79 -1.77 4.27
CA ILE A 24 -6.00 -1.18 3.19
C ILE A 24 -4.50 -1.34 3.46
N MET A 25 -4.03 -1.01 4.66
CA MET A 25 -2.60 -1.14 4.99
C MET A 25 -2.10 -2.58 4.93
N LYS A 26 -2.91 -3.56 5.35
CA LYS A 26 -2.57 -4.98 5.18
C LYS A 26 -2.51 -5.37 3.71
N PHE A 27 -3.48 -4.92 2.90
CA PHE A 27 -3.51 -5.20 1.47
C PHE A 27 -2.31 -4.58 0.74
N THR A 28 -2.01 -3.32 1.01
CA THR A 28 -0.89 -2.61 0.40
C THR A 28 0.47 -3.14 0.86
N GLY A 29 0.53 -3.73 2.05
CA GLY A 29 1.72 -4.45 2.55
C GLY A 29 1.95 -5.80 1.88
N LEU A 30 0.93 -6.47 1.37
CA LEU A 30 1.08 -7.77 0.69
C LEU A 30 1.87 -7.67 -0.61
N VAL A 31 1.63 -6.61 -1.40
CA VAL A 31 2.29 -6.40 -2.69
C VAL A 31 3.82 -6.39 -2.58
N PRO A 32 4.46 -5.54 -1.73
CA PRO A 32 5.90 -5.55 -1.57
C PRO A 32 6.45 -6.84 -0.94
N ILE A 33 5.68 -7.55 -0.09
CA ILE A 33 6.06 -8.88 0.39
C ILE A 33 6.15 -9.86 -0.78
N MET A 34 5.12 -9.93 -1.61
CA MET A 34 5.08 -10.83 -2.76
C MET A 34 6.20 -10.52 -3.74
N ILE A 35 6.39 -9.24 -4.09
CA ILE A 35 7.47 -8.80 -4.99
C ILE A 35 8.82 -9.17 -4.39
N GLY A 36 9.05 -8.91 -3.11
CA GLY A 36 10.31 -9.25 -2.46
C GLY A 36 10.61 -10.75 -2.45
N ILE A 37 9.59 -11.59 -2.18
CA ILE A 37 9.73 -13.06 -2.28
C ILE A 37 10.07 -13.46 -3.72
N LEU A 38 9.37 -12.92 -4.71
CA LEU A 38 9.62 -13.23 -6.12
C LEU A 38 11.03 -12.80 -6.56
N ILE A 39 11.53 -11.65 -6.11
CA ILE A 39 12.90 -11.20 -6.37
C ILE A 39 13.92 -12.16 -5.73
N ILE A 40 13.66 -12.67 -4.53
CA ILE A 40 14.57 -13.61 -3.86
C ILE A 40 14.62 -14.97 -4.57
N ILE A 41 13.45 -15.48 -5.00
CA ILE A 41 13.35 -16.81 -5.63
C ILE A 41 13.77 -16.76 -7.10
N TRP A 42 13.35 -15.74 -7.84
CA TRP A 42 13.55 -15.60 -9.29
C TRP A 42 14.03 -14.19 -9.71
N PRO A 43 15.18 -13.73 -9.22
CA PRO A 43 15.66 -12.36 -9.46
C PRO A 43 15.79 -12.01 -10.95
N LYS A 44 16.28 -12.97 -11.76
CA LYS A 44 16.50 -12.78 -13.21
C LYS A 44 15.22 -12.64 -14.04
N ASN A 45 14.08 -13.06 -13.50
CA ASN A 45 12.80 -12.98 -14.21
C ASN A 45 11.99 -11.75 -13.78
N ILE A 46 12.25 -11.26 -12.57
CA ILE A 46 11.44 -10.21 -11.93
C ILE A 46 12.10 -8.84 -12.09
N LEU A 47 13.43 -8.77 -12.06
CA LEU A 47 14.16 -7.52 -12.24
C LEU A 47 14.23 -7.17 -13.73
N ALA A 48 14.01 -5.89 -14.06
CA ALA A 48 13.89 -5.40 -15.43
C ALA A 48 15.10 -5.75 -16.33
N VAL A 49 16.31 -5.73 -15.78
CA VAL A 49 17.57 -6.07 -16.48
C VAL A 49 17.85 -7.59 -16.57
N GLY A 50 16.85 -8.42 -16.27
CA GLY A 50 16.86 -9.88 -16.11
C GLY A 50 18.08 -10.67 -16.63
N PRO A 51 18.18 -10.94 -17.95
CA PRO A 51 19.27 -11.76 -18.52
C PRO A 51 20.66 -11.10 -18.47
N TYR A 52 20.69 -9.78 -18.34
CA TYR A 52 21.90 -8.95 -18.34
C TYR A 52 22.33 -8.54 -16.92
N LEU A 53 21.70 -9.10 -15.89
CA LEU A 53 22.09 -8.87 -14.51
C LEU A 53 23.53 -9.30 -14.27
N SER A 54 24.38 -8.34 -13.94
CA SER A 54 25.69 -8.61 -13.36
C SER A 54 25.55 -9.26 -11.99
N ASP A 55 26.61 -9.93 -11.52
CA ASP A 55 26.62 -10.51 -10.17
C ASP A 55 26.35 -9.43 -9.11
N TYR A 56 26.91 -8.23 -9.28
CA TYR A 56 26.65 -7.08 -8.41
C TYR A 56 25.17 -6.66 -8.43
N GLY A 57 24.56 -6.56 -9.62
CA GLY A 57 23.14 -6.27 -9.75
C GLY A 57 22.26 -7.32 -9.07
N LEU A 58 22.71 -8.58 -9.06
CA LEU A 58 21.97 -9.68 -8.45
C LEU A 58 22.01 -9.57 -6.93
N TYR A 59 23.16 -9.28 -6.34
CA TYR A 59 23.27 -9.01 -4.90
C TYR A 59 22.44 -7.80 -4.47
N LEU A 60 22.49 -6.71 -5.24
CA LEU A 60 21.67 -5.52 -4.97
C LEU A 60 20.17 -5.84 -5.08
N GLY A 61 19.77 -6.59 -6.10
CA GLY A 61 18.39 -7.05 -6.28
C GLY A 61 17.89 -7.88 -5.11
N LEU A 62 18.68 -8.85 -4.63
CA LEU A 62 18.33 -9.65 -3.44
C LEU A 62 18.18 -8.78 -2.19
N TYR A 63 19.06 -7.80 -2.01
CA TYR A 63 18.96 -6.84 -0.91
C TYR A 63 17.67 -6.02 -0.98
N VAL A 64 17.32 -5.51 -2.17
CA VAL A 64 16.05 -4.82 -2.42
C VAL A 64 14.86 -5.74 -2.15
N GLY A 65 14.94 -7.02 -2.52
CA GLY A 65 13.90 -8.01 -2.22
C GLY A 65 13.64 -8.18 -0.73
N VAL A 66 14.71 -8.28 0.08
CA VAL A 66 14.59 -8.34 1.55
C VAL A 66 13.99 -7.06 2.11
N LEU A 67 14.45 -5.89 1.65
CA LEU A 67 13.89 -4.60 2.08
C LEU A 67 12.41 -4.46 1.74
N ALA A 68 11.97 -4.94 0.57
CA ALA A 68 10.56 -4.93 0.18
C ALA A 68 9.71 -5.79 1.13
N ILE A 69 10.20 -6.97 1.51
CA ILE A 69 9.52 -7.83 2.51
C ILE A 69 9.42 -7.09 3.85
N ILE A 70 10.52 -6.51 4.34
CA ILE A 70 10.52 -5.75 5.60
C ILE A 70 9.50 -4.62 5.52
N PHE A 71 9.53 -3.83 4.45
CA PHE A 71 8.60 -2.71 4.25
C PHE A 71 7.13 -3.15 4.27
N GLY A 72 6.79 -4.26 3.62
CA GLY A 72 5.44 -4.81 3.62
C GLY A 72 5.03 -5.41 4.96
N VAL A 73 5.93 -6.12 5.65
CA VAL A 73 5.67 -6.63 7.02
C VAL A 73 5.47 -5.47 7.99
N THR A 74 6.20 -4.36 7.85
CA THR A 74 5.99 -3.17 8.68
C THR A 74 4.58 -2.60 8.50
N HIS A 75 4.00 -2.63 7.30
CA HIS A 75 2.59 -2.24 7.12
C HIS A 75 1.64 -3.11 7.96
N TRP A 76 1.88 -4.43 8.00
CA TRP A 76 1.08 -5.37 8.77
C TRP A 76 1.20 -5.14 10.27
N ILE A 77 2.43 -5.03 10.77
CA ILE A 77 2.70 -4.77 12.19
C ILE A 77 1.99 -3.48 12.60
N VAL A 78 2.16 -2.41 11.84
CA VAL A 78 1.53 -1.12 12.16
C VAL A 78 0.00 -1.23 12.12
N ALA A 79 -0.58 -1.89 11.10
CA ALA A 79 -2.03 -2.07 11.00
C ALA A 79 -2.63 -2.92 12.14
N ILE A 80 -1.86 -3.84 12.70
CA ILE A 80 -2.28 -4.69 13.82
C ILE A 80 -2.18 -3.91 15.13
N PHE A 81 -1.04 -3.27 15.40
CA PHE A 81 -0.70 -2.75 16.72
C PHE A 81 -0.98 -1.25 16.91
N VAL A 82 -1.12 -0.46 15.84
CA VAL A 82 -1.42 0.98 15.94
C VAL A 82 -2.89 1.22 15.59
N LYS A 83 -3.70 1.66 16.56
CA LYS A 83 -5.12 1.94 16.36
C LYS A 83 -5.42 3.42 16.25
N GLU A 84 -5.01 4.20 17.25
CA GLU A 84 -5.36 5.62 17.37
C GLU A 84 -4.71 6.49 16.30
N ASN A 85 -3.44 6.21 16.00
CA ASN A 85 -2.62 7.04 15.10
C ASN A 85 -2.36 6.38 13.74
N LEU A 86 -3.19 5.41 13.36
CA LEU A 86 -2.96 4.62 12.14
C LEU A 86 -2.90 5.48 10.88
N HIS A 87 -3.67 6.57 10.83
CA HIS A 87 -3.67 7.53 9.73
C HIS A 87 -2.32 8.25 9.55
N ILE A 88 -1.57 8.51 10.61
CA ILE A 88 -0.23 9.11 10.54
C ILE A 88 0.72 8.14 9.83
N PHE A 89 0.69 6.86 10.24
CA PHE A 89 1.48 5.84 9.57
C PHE A 89 1.02 5.58 8.13
N GLY A 90 -0.29 5.63 7.86
CA GLY A 90 -0.82 5.59 6.51
C GLY A 90 -0.16 6.64 5.62
N ARG A 91 -0.09 7.90 6.09
CA ARG A 91 0.60 9.00 5.38
C ARG A 91 2.10 8.79 5.26
N PHE A 92 2.75 8.24 6.29
CA PHE A 92 4.16 7.87 6.21
C PHE A 92 4.42 6.83 5.12
N PHE A 93 3.55 5.81 5.01
CA PHE A 93 3.64 4.82 3.94
C PHE A 93 3.34 5.42 2.55
N VAL A 94 2.45 6.41 2.44
CA VAL A 94 2.26 7.18 1.19
C VAL A 94 3.58 7.79 0.73
N ILE A 95 4.36 8.38 1.63
CA ILE A 95 5.67 8.96 1.31
C ILE A 95 6.62 7.86 0.80
N GLY A 96 6.68 6.72 1.50
CA GLY A 96 7.51 5.58 1.08
C GLY A 96 7.17 5.08 -0.32
N HIS A 97 5.89 4.83 -0.61
CA HIS A 97 5.45 4.38 -1.94
C HIS A 97 5.64 5.45 -3.02
N SER A 98 5.44 6.73 -2.69
CA SER A 98 5.72 7.86 -3.59
C SER A 98 7.21 7.94 -3.95
N LEU A 99 8.11 7.72 -2.99
CA LEU A 99 9.55 7.71 -3.23
C LEU A 99 9.96 6.56 -4.16
N ILE A 100 9.38 5.37 -4.00
CA ILE A 100 9.61 4.24 -4.90
C ILE A 100 9.18 4.61 -6.33
N ALA A 101 7.96 5.15 -6.47
CA ALA A 101 7.43 5.64 -7.75
C ALA A 101 8.34 6.71 -8.41
N LEU A 102 8.82 7.68 -7.62
CA LEU A 102 9.72 8.73 -8.11
C LEU A 102 11.08 8.19 -8.54
N LEU A 103 11.64 7.24 -7.79
CA LEU A 103 12.90 6.59 -8.13
C LEU A 103 12.78 5.78 -9.44
N GLU A 104 11.65 5.13 -9.65
CA GLU A 104 11.39 4.40 -10.89
C GLU A 104 11.24 5.33 -12.09
N MET A 105 10.47 6.42 -11.95
CA MET A 105 10.39 7.46 -12.98
C MET A 105 11.75 8.09 -13.28
N TYR A 106 12.56 8.34 -12.26
CA TYR A 106 13.92 8.84 -12.44
C TYR A 106 14.78 7.84 -13.22
N GLY A 107 14.68 6.55 -12.89
CA GLY A 107 15.38 5.48 -13.61
C GLY A 107 15.04 5.45 -15.10
N TRP A 108 13.76 5.66 -15.44
CA TRP A 108 13.34 5.78 -16.84
C TRP A 108 13.81 7.07 -17.50
N ALA A 109 13.66 8.20 -16.83
CA ALA A 109 14.04 9.51 -17.38
C ALA A 109 15.54 9.64 -17.64
N THR A 110 16.36 8.79 -17.02
CA THR A 110 17.82 8.77 -17.14
C THR A 110 18.36 7.56 -17.91
N ASP A 111 17.49 6.75 -18.52
CA ASP A 111 17.83 5.50 -19.21
C ASP A 111 18.63 4.51 -18.34
N LEU A 112 18.53 4.63 -17.01
CA LEU A 112 19.12 3.65 -16.06
C LEU A 112 18.29 2.36 -16.01
N ILE A 113 17.00 2.45 -16.32
CA ILE A 113 16.06 1.33 -16.41
C ILE A 113 15.35 1.43 -17.76
N GLU A 114 15.51 0.42 -18.61
CA GLU A 114 14.74 0.33 -19.85
C GLU A 114 13.26 0.12 -19.54
N PHE A 115 12.41 0.98 -20.12
CA PHE A 115 10.97 0.81 -20.04
C PHE A 115 10.52 -0.33 -20.95
N GLU A 116 10.15 -1.47 -20.37
CA GLU A 116 9.42 -2.51 -21.09
C GLU A 116 7.94 -2.50 -20.69
N PRO A 117 6.99 -2.46 -21.65
CA PRO A 117 5.55 -2.46 -21.35
C PRO A 117 5.08 -3.62 -20.47
N LYS A 118 5.79 -4.76 -20.50
CA LYS A 118 5.48 -5.94 -19.67
C LYS A 118 5.65 -5.67 -18.17
N TYR A 119 6.43 -4.66 -17.78
CA TYR A 119 6.65 -4.27 -16.38
C TYR A 119 5.71 -3.16 -15.89
N ILE A 120 4.80 -2.66 -16.73
CA ILE A 120 3.92 -1.52 -16.40
C ILE A 120 3.12 -1.76 -15.10
N PHE A 121 2.68 -2.99 -14.85
CA PHE A 121 1.99 -3.34 -13.61
C PHE A 121 2.89 -3.22 -12.37
N GLY A 122 4.15 -3.64 -12.49
CA GLY A 122 5.16 -3.46 -11.45
C GLY A 122 5.46 -1.98 -11.21
N THR A 123 5.43 -1.16 -12.25
CA THR A 123 5.67 0.27 -12.09
C THR A 123 4.48 1.06 -11.57
N MET A 124 3.26 0.60 -11.85
CA MET A 124 2.06 1.32 -11.43
C MET A 124 1.67 1.02 -9.97
N PHE A 125 2.13 -0.08 -9.38
CA PHE A 125 1.70 -0.44 -8.02
C PHE A 125 2.10 0.60 -6.95
N PRO A 126 3.29 1.22 -6.95
CA PRO A 126 3.66 2.19 -5.92
C PRO A 126 2.76 3.43 -5.99
N PHE A 127 2.43 3.88 -7.20
CA PHE A 127 1.48 4.98 -7.41
C PHE A 127 0.07 4.63 -6.91
N ALA A 128 -0.45 3.48 -7.33
CA ALA A 128 -1.78 3.02 -6.91
C ALA A 128 -1.86 2.86 -5.39
N THR A 129 -0.81 2.31 -4.79
CA THR A 129 -0.71 2.10 -3.36
C THR A 129 -0.64 3.41 -2.59
N ALA A 130 0.22 4.34 -3.02
CA ALA A 130 0.31 5.69 -2.44
C ALA A 130 -1.04 6.41 -2.53
N PHE A 131 -1.71 6.33 -3.68
CA PHE A 131 -3.01 6.97 -3.90
C PHE A 131 -4.09 6.41 -2.97
N VAL A 132 -4.23 5.08 -2.91
CA VAL A 132 -5.23 4.44 -2.04
C VAL A 132 -4.93 4.73 -0.57
N LEU A 133 -3.68 4.61 -0.12
CA LEU A 133 -3.32 4.94 1.27
C LEU A 133 -3.60 6.41 1.60
N LEU A 134 -3.40 7.32 0.66
CA LEU A 134 -3.68 8.74 0.86
C LEU A 134 -5.19 8.97 1.06
N LEU A 135 -6.03 8.40 0.19
CA LEU A 135 -7.49 8.51 0.30
C LEU A 135 -8.01 8.03 1.67
N TYR A 136 -7.53 6.88 2.13
CA TYR A 136 -7.97 6.28 3.39
C TYR A 136 -7.31 6.88 4.65
N SER A 137 -6.24 7.67 4.50
CA SER A 137 -5.54 8.31 5.64
C SER A 137 -5.83 9.80 5.79
N LEU A 138 -6.46 10.46 4.81
CA LEU A 138 -6.87 11.86 4.90
C LEU A 138 -8.07 12.03 5.84
N ASN A 139 -9.09 11.19 5.69
CA ASN A 139 -10.29 11.19 6.52
C ASN A 139 -10.42 9.84 7.24
N PRO A 140 -9.71 9.63 8.36
CA PRO A 140 -9.90 8.42 9.15
C PRO A 140 -11.36 8.39 9.62
N LYS A 141 -12.17 7.49 9.04
CA LYS A 141 -13.47 7.18 9.62
C LYS A 141 -13.19 6.65 11.02
N LYS A 142 -13.74 7.32 12.03
CA LYS A 142 -13.68 6.85 13.41
C LYS A 142 -14.24 5.43 13.38
N SER A 143 -13.48 4.43 13.84
CA SER A 143 -14.12 3.16 14.14
C SER A 143 -15.04 3.47 15.29
N ASP A 144 -16.35 3.48 15.05
CA ASP A 144 -17.30 3.44 16.13
C ASP A 144 -17.10 2.09 16.81
N ASN A 145 -16.20 2.09 17.80
CA ASN A 145 -16.22 1.08 18.82
C ASN A 145 -17.55 1.31 19.51
N VAL A 146 -18.50 0.43 19.24
CA VAL A 146 -19.62 0.20 20.14
C VAL A 146 -18.99 -0.02 21.51
N GLU A 147 -19.10 0.99 22.38
CA GLU A 147 -18.91 0.81 23.81
C GLU A 147 -19.97 -0.21 24.22
N GLU A 148 -19.57 -1.49 24.31
CA GLU A 148 -20.37 -2.48 25.02
C GLU A 148 -20.34 -2.10 26.49
N ASN A 149 -21.53 -1.71 26.99
CA ASN A 149 -21.84 -1.43 28.39
C ASN A 149 -21.47 -2.58 29.31
#